data_AF-R5NSH8-F1
#
_entry.id   AF-R5NSH8-F1
#
_cell.length_a   1.000
_cell.length_b   1.000
_cell.length_c   1.000
_cell.angle_alpha   90.00
_cell.angle_beta   90.00
_cell.angle_gamma   90.00
#
_symmetry.space_group_name_H-M   'P 1'
#
loop_
_entity.id
_entity.type
_entity.pdbx_description
1 polymer ?
#
loop_
_entity_poly.entity_id
_entity_poly.type
_entity_poly.pdbx_seq_one_letter_code
_entity_poly.pdbx_strand_id
1 'polypeptide(L)'
;MEEFCSKCGTKFEGKFCPTCGTPSKNNIIENARRPGLTDRSWFVILMLFIIFPVGLVLMWRKEKFSKAGRIVLTIIGTCWLLFIVICGSAYYYYENSGDIYIDTVKESSPDISEYSGITFGEALDDYFLYPKWRYFESSYDTDIVEFTGYGSYDGLSGTILIQFEVTDSKSKVVYMEFNYDDIDESEIFDEYEIDDILSTIFDEVLYGGF
;
A
#
# COMPACT_ATOMS: atom_id res chain seq x y z
N MET A 1 53.02 14.58 -28.64
CA MET A 1 53.10 15.74 -27.71
C MET A 1 54.44 15.55 -27.06
N GLU A 2 55.43 16.35 -27.46
CA GLU A 2 56.80 16.11 -27.07
C GLU A 2 56.98 16.38 -25.58
N GLU A 3 57.36 15.37 -24.82
CA GLU A 3 57.50 15.45 -23.36
C GLU A 3 58.97 15.33 -22.95
N PHE A 4 59.35 16.09 -21.93
CA PHE A 4 60.65 15.97 -21.28
C PHE A 4 60.55 15.04 -20.07
N CYS A 5 61.50 14.11 -19.94
CA CYS A 5 61.55 13.23 -18.79
C CYS A 5 61.82 14.01 -17.51
N SER A 6 60.97 13.85 -16.49
CA SER A 6 61.14 14.51 -15.18
C SER A 6 62.36 14.04 -14.40
N LYS A 7 62.98 12.92 -14.78
CA LYS A 7 64.14 12.35 -14.07
C LYS A 7 65.48 12.65 -14.75
N CYS A 8 65.54 12.57 -16.08
CA CYS A 8 66.80 12.70 -16.82
C CYS A 8 66.80 13.79 -17.89
N GLY A 9 65.68 14.51 -18.08
CA GLY A 9 65.61 15.64 -19.00
C GLY A 9 65.58 15.28 -20.49
N THR A 10 65.68 14.00 -20.87
CA THR A 10 65.64 13.59 -22.28
C THR A 10 64.27 13.90 -22.88
N LYS A 11 64.27 14.45 -24.09
CA LYS A 11 63.08 14.61 -24.93
C LYS A 11 62.72 13.26 -25.54
N PHE A 12 61.50 12.78 -25.36
CA PHE A 12 61.07 11.50 -25.92
C PHE A 12 59.56 11.51 -26.19
N GLU A 13 59.13 10.65 -27.11
CA GLU A 13 57.72 10.34 -27.32
C GLU A 13 57.53 8.84 -27.08
N GLY A 14 56.67 8.47 -26.13
CA GLY A 14 56.40 7.07 -25.80
C GLY A 14 55.93 6.87 -24.36
N LYS A 15 55.53 5.63 -24.04
CA LYS A 15 55.01 5.26 -22.71
C LYS A 15 56.10 5.29 -21.63
N PHE A 16 57.35 5.01 -21.99
CA PHE A 16 58.50 4.97 -21.09
C PHE A 16 59.68 5.72 -21.70
N CYS A 17 60.46 6.40 -20.85
CA CYS A 17 61.68 7.08 -21.25
C CYS A 17 62.74 6.05 -21.69
N PRO A 18 63.33 6.18 -22.90
CA PRO A 18 64.30 5.22 -23.40
C PRO A 18 65.63 5.24 -22.64
N THR A 19 65.95 6.34 -21.95
CA THR A 19 67.22 6.51 -21.24
C THR A 19 67.19 6.00 -19.81
N CYS A 20 66.05 6.16 -19.10
CA CYS A 20 65.98 5.87 -17.66
C CYS A 20 64.79 5.00 -17.23
N GLY A 21 63.90 4.63 -18.16
CA GLY A 21 62.74 3.79 -17.90
C GLY A 21 61.56 4.46 -17.17
N THR A 22 61.67 5.75 -16.80
CA THR A 22 60.58 6.47 -16.12
C THR A 22 59.35 6.60 -17.04
N PRO A 23 58.13 6.27 -16.60
CA PRO A 23 56.92 6.41 -17.43
C PRO A 23 56.64 7.88 -17.77
N SER A 24 56.05 8.12 -18.94
CA SER A 24 55.57 9.47 -19.33
C SER A 24 54.47 9.95 -18.38
N LYS A 25 54.42 11.25 -18.10
CA LYS A 25 53.36 11.86 -17.28
C LYS A 25 51.98 11.64 -17.89
N ASN A 26 51.86 11.74 -19.21
CA ASN A 26 50.61 11.47 -19.91
C ASN A 26 50.15 10.00 -19.74
N ASN A 27 51.08 9.04 -19.68
CA ASN A 27 50.75 7.64 -19.41
C ASN A 27 50.20 7.41 -17.99
N ILE A 28 50.71 8.16 -17.00
CA ILE A 28 50.18 8.13 -15.63
C ILE A 28 48.77 8.72 -15.58
N ILE A 29 48.53 9.83 -16.29
CA ILE A 29 47.23 10.51 -16.32
C ILE A 29 46.17 9.67 -17.02
N GLU A 30 46.50 9.02 -18.15
CA GLU A 30 45.58 8.11 -18.85
C GLU A 30 45.17 6.92 -17.98
N ASN A 31 46.13 6.29 -17.29
CA ASN A 31 45.85 5.14 -16.43
C ASN A 31 45.10 5.51 -15.13
N ALA A 32 45.12 6.79 -14.72
CA ALA A 32 44.42 7.26 -13.52
C ALA A 32 42.93 7.54 -13.74
N ARG A 33 42.44 7.67 -14.99
CA ARG A 33 41.03 7.96 -15.27
C ARG A 33 40.16 6.71 -15.07
N ARG A 34 39.59 6.55 -13.88
CA ARG A 34 38.58 5.51 -13.62
C ARG A 34 37.27 5.89 -14.31
N PRO A 35 36.61 4.97 -15.05
CA PRO A 35 35.31 5.25 -15.66
C PRO A 35 34.29 5.56 -14.56
N GLY A 36 33.52 6.63 -14.76
CA GLY A 36 32.48 7.06 -13.84
C GLY A 36 31.36 6.02 -13.72
N LEU A 37 30.54 6.13 -12.67
CA LEU A 37 29.44 5.18 -12.46
C LEU A 37 28.47 5.16 -13.65
N THR A 38 28.21 6.33 -14.21
CA THR A 38 27.41 6.52 -15.42
C THR A 38 28.05 5.97 -16.68
N ASP A 39 29.34 5.61 -16.71
CA ASP A 39 30.00 5.02 -17.89
C ASP A 39 29.73 3.51 -17.98
N ARG A 40 29.35 2.87 -16.87
CA ARG A 40 29.02 1.44 -16.84
C ARG A 40 27.64 1.17 -17.46
N SER A 41 27.55 0.17 -18.34
CA SER A 41 26.29 -0.18 -19.02
C SER A 41 25.25 -0.76 -18.07
N TRP A 42 25.66 -1.56 -17.08
CA TRP A 42 24.75 -2.15 -16.09
C TRP A 42 24.06 -1.09 -15.22
N PHE A 43 24.75 0.01 -14.89
CA PHE A 43 24.18 1.11 -14.10
C PHE A 43 23.05 1.82 -14.86
N VAL A 44 23.22 2.01 -16.17
CA VAL A 44 22.18 2.61 -17.03
C VAL A 44 20.96 1.69 -17.15
N ILE A 45 21.18 0.37 -17.29
CA ILE A 45 20.11 -0.63 -17.34
C ILE A 45 19.37 -0.68 -16.00
N LEU A 46 20.10 -0.68 -14.88
CA LEU A 46 19.52 -0.65 -13.54
C LEU A 46 18.68 0.62 -13.32
N MET A 47 19.19 1.79 -13.74
CA MET A 47 18.43 3.04 -13.66
C MET A 47 17.19 3.05 -14.56
N LEU A 48 17.15 2.26 -15.64
CA LEU A 48 15.97 2.15 -16.51
C LEU A 48 14.80 1.45 -15.81
N PHE A 49 15.09 0.47 -14.95
CA PHE A 49 14.07 -0.22 -14.16
C PHE A 49 13.69 0.59 -12.91
N ILE A 50 14.62 1.26 -12.23
CA ILE A 50 14.27 1.98 -10.99
C ILE A 50 13.67 3.37 -11.28
N ILE A 51 14.26 4.12 -12.21
CA ILE A 51 13.86 5.49 -12.55
C ILE A 51 13.89 5.64 -14.07
N PHE A 52 12.88 5.07 -14.72
CA PHE A 52 12.73 5.04 -16.18
C PHE A 52 13.09 6.36 -16.90
N PRO A 53 12.62 7.57 -16.48
CA PRO A 53 12.98 8.81 -17.17
C PRO A 53 14.49 9.10 -17.14
N VAL A 54 15.16 8.84 -16.01
CA VAL A 54 16.61 9.06 -15.87
C VAL A 54 17.41 8.01 -16.66
N GLY A 55 16.99 6.74 -16.59
CA GLY A 55 17.60 5.65 -17.36
C GLY A 55 17.51 5.88 -18.87
N LEU A 56 16.38 6.40 -19.36
CA LEU A 56 16.15 6.68 -20.77
C LEU A 56 17.05 7.81 -21.27
N VAL A 57 17.14 8.93 -20.55
CA VAL A 57 18.05 10.03 -20.88
C VAL A 57 19.51 9.56 -20.93
N LEU A 58 19.93 8.77 -19.93
CA LEU A 58 21.30 8.24 -19.86
C LEU A 58 21.61 7.25 -20.99
N MET A 59 20.64 6.43 -21.39
CA MET A 59 20.77 5.48 -22.50
C MET A 59 20.95 6.19 -23.83
N TRP A 60 20.16 7.24 -24.09
CA TRP A 60 20.23 7.98 -25.35
C TRP A 60 21.48 8.85 -25.47
N ARG A 61 22.03 9.32 -24.35
CA ARG A 61 23.32 10.02 -24.29
C ARG A 61 24.52 9.10 -24.61
N LYS A 62 24.39 7.79 -24.44
CA LYS A 62 25.46 6.84 -24.73
C LYS A 62 25.38 6.30 -26.16
N GLU A 63 26.41 6.58 -26.96
CA GLU A 63 26.57 5.99 -28.30
C GLU A 63 26.77 4.47 -28.29
N LYS A 64 27.09 3.87 -27.13
CA LYS A 64 27.34 2.43 -26.98
C LYS A 64 26.15 1.54 -27.38
N PHE A 65 24.91 2.05 -27.32
CA PHE A 65 23.71 1.28 -27.66
C PHE A 65 23.26 1.55 -29.09
N SER A 66 22.99 0.49 -29.86
CA SER A 66 22.43 0.57 -31.21
C SER A 66 21.03 1.19 -31.18
N LYS A 67 20.62 1.86 -32.27
CA LYS A 67 19.30 2.52 -32.37
C LYS A 67 18.16 1.53 -32.11
N ALA A 68 18.25 0.31 -32.64
CA ALA A 68 17.27 -0.75 -32.41
C ALA A 68 17.23 -1.21 -30.95
N GLY A 69 18.39 -1.39 -30.30
CA GLY A 69 18.46 -1.79 -28.89
C GLY A 69 17.82 -0.76 -27.95
N ARG A 70 17.97 0.54 -28.26
CA ARG A 70 17.32 1.63 -27.51
C ARG A 70 15.80 1.54 -27.58
N ILE A 71 15.26 1.27 -28.76
CA ILE A 71 13.81 1.15 -28.96
C ILE A 71 13.28 -0.06 -28.18
N VAL A 72 13.92 -1.22 -28.32
CA VAL A 72 13.51 -2.46 -27.62
C VAL A 72 13.54 -2.29 -26.10
N LEU A 73 14.62 -1.74 -25.54
CA LEU A 73 14.75 -1.49 -24.10
C LEU A 73 13.72 -0.48 -23.58
N THR A 74 13.40 0.54 -24.38
CA THR A 74 12.36 1.51 -24.03
C THR A 74 11.00 0.84 -23.96
N ILE A 75 10.63 0.02 -24.95
CA ILE A 75 9.35 -0.71 -24.97
C ILE A 75 9.24 -1.65 -23.77
N ILE A 76 10.28 -2.45 -23.50
CA ILE A 76 10.30 -3.38 -22.37
C ILE A 76 10.16 -2.62 -21.05
N GLY A 77 10.91 -1.52 -20.87
CA GLY A 77 10.84 -0.70 -19.66
C GLY A 77 9.47 -0.06 -19.46
N THR A 78 8.85 0.46 -20.52
CA THR A 78 7.48 1.00 -20.47
C THR A 78 6.46 -0.08 -20.11
N CYS A 79 6.52 -1.26 -20.75
CA CYS A 79 5.62 -2.37 -20.43
C CYS A 79 5.78 -2.84 -18.99
N TRP A 80 7.01 -2.92 -18.48
CA TRP A 80 7.30 -3.30 -17.09
C TRP A 80 6.77 -2.25 -16.10
N LEU A 81 6.90 -0.96 -16.39
CA LEU A 81 6.29 0.09 -15.57
C LEU A 81 4.77 0.02 -15.57
N LEU A 82 4.14 -0.16 -16.74
CA LEU A 82 2.69 -0.32 -16.84
C LEU A 82 2.22 -1.53 -16.05
N PHE A 83 2.94 -2.65 -16.12
CA PHE A 83 2.65 -3.83 -15.32
C PHE A 83 2.70 -3.52 -13.82
N ILE A 84 3.72 -2.82 -13.33
CA ILE A 84 3.82 -2.40 -11.92
C ILE A 84 2.65 -1.50 -11.53
N VAL A 85 2.29 -0.52 -12.37
CA VAL A 85 1.16 0.38 -12.09
C VAL A 85 -0.14 -0.40 -12.02
N ILE A 86 -0.40 -1.30 -12.99
CA ILE A 86 -1.62 -2.12 -13.01
C ILE A 86 -1.67 -3.04 -11.79
N CYS A 87 -0.60 -3.79 -11.51
CA CYS A 87 -0.54 -4.66 -10.34
C CYS A 87 -0.64 -3.88 -9.02
N GLY A 88 0.01 -2.72 -8.93
CA GLY A 88 -0.09 -1.84 -7.76
C GLY A 88 -1.51 -1.32 -7.57
N SER A 89 -2.19 -0.91 -8.64
CA SER A 89 -3.59 -0.47 -8.57
C SER A 89 -4.55 -1.61 -8.22
N ALA A 90 -4.35 -2.82 -8.75
CA ALA A 90 -5.16 -3.99 -8.42
C ALA A 90 -4.95 -4.42 -6.96
N TYR A 91 -3.71 -4.39 -6.48
CA TYR A 91 -3.38 -4.65 -5.08
C TYR A 91 -4.02 -3.61 -4.15
N TYR A 92 -3.91 -2.31 -4.48
CA TYR A 92 -4.56 -1.24 -3.73
C TYR A 92 -6.08 -1.40 -3.69
N TYR A 93 -6.70 -1.76 -4.81
CA TYR A 93 -8.14 -2.02 -4.88
C TYR A 93 -8.56 -3.25 -4.06
N TYR A 94 -7.77 -4.32 -4.08
CA TYR A 94 -8.03 -5.54 -3.31
C TYR A 94 -7.90 -5.33 -1.80
N GLU A 95 -6.89 -4.57 -1.35
CA GLU A 95 -6.74 -4.25 0.07
C GLU A 95 -7.91 -3.41 0.58
N ASN A 96 -8.38 -2.45 -0.22
CA ASN A 96 -9.46 -1.54 0.13
C ASN A 96 -10.86 -2.13 -0.17
N SER A 97 -10.97 -3.34 -0.74
CA SER A 97 -12.28 -3.93 -1.02
C SER A 97 -12.99 -4.37 0.25
N GLY A 98 -12.30 -4.56 1.37
CA GLY A 98 -12.96 -4.77 2.67
C GLY A 98 -13.64 -3.50 3.20
N ASP A 99 -13.05 -2.34 2.91
CA ASP A 99 -13.55 -1.05 3.39
C ASP A 99 -14.90 -0.69 2.74
N ILE A 100 -15.13 -1.02 1.46
CA ILE A 100 -16.40 -0.68 0.80
C ILE A 100 -17.60 -1.35 1.46
N TYR A 101 -17.45 -2.59 1.95
CA TYR A 101 -18.52 -3.30 2.66
C TYR A 101 -18.74 -2.71 4.04
N ILE A 102 -17.65 -2.38 4.76
CA ILE A 102 -17.73 -1.71 6.06
C ILE A 102 -18.42 -0.35 5.91
N ASP A 103 -18.03 0.44 4.91
CA ASP A 103 -18.63 1.74 4.61
C ASP A 103 -20.12 1.59 4.27
N THR A 104 -20.48 0.58 3.47
CA THR A 104 -21.89 0.28 3.13
C THR A 104 -22.74 0.04 4.40
N VAL A 105 -22.20 -0.66 5.40
CA VAL A 105 -22.90 -0.87 6.66
C VAL A 105 -22.89 0.38 7.53
N LYS A 106 -21.76 1.10 7.59
CA LYS A 106 -21.66 2.33 8.37
C LYS A 106 -22.58 3.44 7.88
N GLU A 107 -22.85 3.49 6.57
CA GLU A 107 -23.72 4.49 5.94
C GLU A 107 -25.19 4.05 5.90
N SER A 108 -25.50 2.77 6.16
CA SER A 108 -26.87 2.28 6.19
C SER A 108 -27.54 2.57 7.54
N SER A 109 -28.87 2.50 7.54
CA SER A 109 -29.73 2.68 8.71
C SER A 109 -30.62 1.45 8.90
N PRO A 110 -31.09 1.15 10.12
CA PRO A 110 -32.08 0.11 10.35
C PRO A 110 -33.37 0.41 9.57
N ASP A 111 -34.10 -0.64 9.18
CA ASP A 111 -35.38 -0.54 8.44
C ASP A 111 -36.54 -0.15 9.37
N ILE A 112 -36.31 0.89 10.18
CA ILE A 112 -37.24 1.46 11.16
C ILE A 112 -37.36 2.95 10.81
N SER A 113 -38.56 3.40 10.44
CA SER A 113 -38.76 4.75 9.89
C SER A 113 -38.29 5.88 10.82
N GLU A 114 -38.36 5.67 12.13
CA GLU A 114 -37.93 6.64 13.14
C GLU A 114 -36.41 6.88 13.12
N TYR A 115 -35.64 5.87 12.74
CA TYR A 115 -34.18 5.87 12.78
C TYR A 115 -33.52 6.11 11.41
N SER A 116 -34.32 6.36 10.36
CA SER A 116 -33.83 6.59 8.98
C SER A 116 -32.88 7.78 8.81
N GLY A 117 -32.71 8.62 9.83
CA GLY A 117 -31.80 9.76 9.84
C GLY A 117 -30.46 9.52 10.54
N ILE A 118 -30.25 8.35 11.16
CA ILE A 118 -29.01 7.99 11.86
C ILE A 118 -28.47 6.70 11.25
N THR A 119 -27.17 6.66 11.00
CA THR A 119 -26.55 5.47 10.42
C THR A 119 -26.04 4.50 11.50
N PHE A 120 -25.84 3.22 11.16
CA PHE A 120 -25.22 2.27 12.09
C PHE A 120 -23.82 2.72 12.51
N GLY A 121 -23.07 3.34 11.59
CA GLY A 121 -21.75 3.90 11.91
C GLY A 121 -21.85 4.97 13.00
N GLU A 122 -22.77 5.91 12.88
CA GLU A 122 -23.00 6.94 13.89
C GLU A 122 -23.47 6.33 15.22
N ALA A 123 -24.49 5.47 15.19
CA ALA A 123 -25.08 4.95 16.41
C ALA A 123 -24.14 4.01 17.18
N LEU A 124 -23.48 3.08 16.49
CA LEU A 124 -22.65 2.07 17.13
C LEU A 124 -21.28 2.62 17.53
N ASP A 125 -20.67 3.51 16.73
CA ASP A 125 -19.38 4.10 17.09
C ASP A 125 -19.52 5.10 18.27
N ASP A 126 -20.70 5.71 18.48
CA ASP A 126 -20.97 6.60 19.62
C ASP A 126 -21.39 5.83 20.89
N TYR A 127 -22.25 4.80 20.74
CA TYR A 127 -22.77 4.04 21.88
C TYR A 127 -21.72 3.12 22.52
N PHE A 128 -20.88 2.45 21.72
CA PHE A 128 -19.93 1.45 22.22
C PHE A 128 -18.50 1.99 22.36
N LEU A 129 -17.79 1.51 23.37
CA LEU A 129 -16.38 1.80 23.57
C LEU A 129 -15.52 0.89 22.69
N TYR A 130 -14.42 1.44 22.16
CA TYR A 130 -13.44 0.74 21.32
C TYR A 130 -14.04 0.02 20.09
N PRO A 131 -14.87 0.72 19.28
CA PRO A 131 -15.53 0.11 18.13
C PRO A 131 -14.51 -0.44 17.12
N LYS A 132 -14.76 -1.66 16.65
CA LYS A 132 -13.97 -2.31 15.61
C LYS A 132 -14.89 -2.90 14.56
N TRP A 133 -14.52 -2.70 13.31
CA TRP A 133 -15.24 -3.19 12.14
C TRP A 133 -14.31 -4.07 11.32
N ARG A 134 -14.82 -5.21 10.86
CA ARG A 134 -14.05 -6.12 10.02
C ARG A 134 -14.96 -6.78 8.99
N TYR A 135 -14.51 -6.80 7.75
CA TYR A 135 -15.13 -7.57 6.67
C TYR A 135 -14.54 -8.98 6.58
N PHE A 136 -15.38 -9.96 6.28
CA PHE A 136 -14.97 -11.28 5.81
C PHE A 136 -16.06 -11.92 4.94
N GLU A 137 -15.64 -12.80 4.04
CA GLU A 137 -16.56 -13.64 3.26
C GLU A 137 -16.89 -14.91 4.05
N SER A 138 -18.18 -15.22 4.19
CA SER A 138 -18.63 -16.40 4.93
C SER A 138 -18.34 -17.70 4.16
N SER A 139 -18.49 -18.85 4.83
CA SER A 139 -18.41 -20.16 4.16
C SER A 139 -19.53 -20.40 3.12
N TYR A 140 -20.53 -19.53 3.09
CA TYR A 140 -21.68 -19.58 2.19
C TYR A 140 -21.62 -18.54 1.06
N ASP A 141 -20.44 -17.95 0.79
CA ASP A 141 -20.24 -16.96 -0.29
C ASP A 141 -21.05 -15.67 -0.05
N THR A 142 -21.23 -15.30 1.22
CA THR A 142 -21.92 -14.07 1.62
C THR A 142 -20.95 -13.07 2.24
N ASP A 143 -21.10 -11.79 1.88
CA ASP A 143 -20.32 -10.68 2.39
C ASP A 143 -20.79 -10.31 3.81
N ILE A 144 -19.94 -10.53 4.81
CA ILE A 144 -20.25 -10.25 6.22
C ILE A 144 -19.37 -9.12 6.74
N VAL A 145 -20.00 -8.15 7.38
CA VAL A 145 -19.33 -7.13 8.17
C VAL A 145 -19.62 -7.41 9.64
N GLU A 146 -18.57 -7.58 10.43
CA GLU A 146 -18.63 -7.81 11.85
C GLU A 146 -18.21 -6.55 12.60
N PHE A 147 -19.10 -6.09 13.47
CA PHE A 147 -18.85 -5.05 14.44
C PHE A 147 -18.58 -5.68 15.81
N THR A 148 -17.60 -5.15 16.53
CA THR A 148 -17.40 -5.42 17.95
C THR A 148 -17.23 -4.13 18.72
N GLY A 149 -17.83 -4.07 19.91
CA GLY A 149 -17.78 -2.91 20.78
C GLY A 149 -17.93 -3.32 22.24
N TYR A 150 -17.35 -2.54 23.15
CA TYR A 150 -17.46 -2.76 24.58
C TYR A 150 -18.58 -1.91 25.17
N GLY A 151 -19.44 -2.52 25.97
CA GLY A 151 -20.60 -1.84 26.56
C GLY A 151 -21.14 -2.57 27.77
N SER A 152 -22.32 -2.13 28.20
CA SER A 152 -23.07 -2.78 29.26
C SER A 152 -24.45 -3.19 28.77
N TYR A 153 -24.86 -4.40 29.15
CA TYR A 153 -26.18 -4.97 28.89
C TYR A 153 -26.69 -5.63 30.18
N ASP A 154 -27.96 -5.40 30.53
CA ASP A 154 -28.57 -5.80 31.80
C ASP A 154 -27.73 -5.48 33.06
N GLY A 155 -27.01 -4.35 33.03
CA GLY A 155 -26.15 -3.90 34.12
C GLY A 155 -24.83 -4.66 34.27
N LEU A 156 -24.53 -5.62 33.39
CA LEU A 156 -23.25 -6.30 33.30
C LEU A 156 -22.43 -5.73 32.14
N SER A 157 -21.10 -5.75 32.26
CA SER A 157 -20.20 -5.27 31.21
C SER A 157 -19.68 -6.41 30.36
N GLY A 158 -19.40 -6.11 29.09
CA GLY A 158 -18.98 -7.12 28.13
C GLY A 158 -18.79 -6.57 26.72
N THR A 159 -18.56 -7.49 25.79
CA THR A 159 -18.33 -7.18 24.37
C THR A 159 -19.53 -7.62 23.54
N ILE A 160 -20.14 -6.69 22.81
CA ILE A 160 -21.12 -7.01 21.78
C ILE A 160 -20.40 -7.42 20.50
N LEU A 161 -20.96 -8.41 19.80
CA LEU A 161 -20.62 -8.78 18.44
C LEU A 161 -21.89 -8.70 17.60
N ILE A 162 -21.86 -7.92 16.52
CA ILE A 162 -22.98 -7.77 15.57
C ILE A 162 -22.47 -8.14 14.19
N GLN A 163 -23.16 -9.04 13.48
CA GLN A 163 -22.83 -9.35 12.08
C GLN A 163 -23.93 -8.84 11.15
N PHE A 164 -23.49 -8.14 10.13
CA PHE A 164 -24.30 -7.61 9.05
C PHE A 164 -24.04 -8.40 7.78
N GLU A 165 -25.10 -8.96 7.19
CA GLU A 165 -25.04 -9.48 5.83
C GLU A 165 -25.25 -8.32 4.87
N VAL A 166 -24.32 -8.17 3.92
CA VAL A 166 -24.36 -7.13 2.90
C VAL A 166 -24.84 -7.74 1.58
N THR A 167 -25.88 -7.18 0.99
CA THR A 167 -26.38 -7.58 -0.34
C THR A 167 -26.58 -6.35 -1.21
N ASP A 168 -25.82 -6.27 -2.31
CA ASP A 168 -25.74 -5.16 -3.27
C ASP A 168 -25.37 -3.80 -2.66
N SER A 169 -26.29 -3.22 -1.88
CA SER A 169 -26.20 -1.87 -1.26
C SER A 169 -27.06 -1.76 0.00
N LYS A 170 -27.56 -2.89 0.51
CA LYS A 170 -28.33 -2.99 1.74
C LYS A 170 -27.58 -3.87 2.71
N SER A 171 -27.76 -3.60 3.99
CA SER A 171 -27.26 -4.45 5.06
C SER A 171 -28.40 -4.87 5.97
N LYS A 172 -28.38 -6.12 6.44
CA LYS A 172 -29.28 -6.61 7.47
C LYS A 172 -28.46 -7.22 8.60
N VAL A 173 -28.85 -6.98 9.85
CA VAL A 173 -28.29 -7.70 11.00
C VAL A 173 -28.76 -9.16 10.95
N VAL A 174 -27.81 -10.09 10.93
CA VAL A 174 -28.08 -11.54 10.83
C VAL A 174 -27.65 -12.32 12.07
N TYR A 175 -26.82 -11.72 12.92
CA TYR A 175 -26.35 -12.33 14.15
C TYR A 175 -25.98 -11.24 15.16
N MET A 176 -26.32 -11.46 16.42
CA MET A 176 -25.91 -10.62 17.53
C MET A 176 -25.64 -11.48 18.76
N GLU A 177 -24.52 -11.21 19.43
CA GLU A 177 -24.09 -11.92 20.63
C GLU A 177 -23.45 -10.94 21.62
N PHE A 178 -23.79 -11.07 22.91
CA PHE A 178 -23.12 -10.38 23.99
C PHE A 178 -22.27 -11.36 24.81
N ASN A 179 -20.98 -11.07 24.91
CA ASN A 179 -20.03 -11.83 25.72
C ASN A 179 -19.74 -11.08 27.02
N TYR A 180 -20.16 -11.63 28.15
CA TYR A 180 -19.98 -11.00 29.45
C TYR A 180 -18.54 -11.16 29.96
N ASP A 181 -18.00 -10.14 30.64
CA ASP A 181 -16.63 -10.18 31.17
C ASP A 181 -16.51 -11.06 32.43
N ASP A 182 -17.49 -10.93 33.33
CA ASP A 182 -17.44 -11.49 34.69
C ASP A 182 -17.99 -12.92 34.80
N ILE A 183 -18.60 -13.42 33.72
CA ILE A 183 -19.15 -14.78 33.62
C ILE A 183 -18.70 -15.39 32.28
N ASP A 184 -18.28 -16.66 32.30
CA ASP A 184 -17.91 -17.42 31.09
C ASP A 184 -19.19 -17.90 30.38
N GLU A 185 -20.02 -16.94 30.00
CA GLU A 185 -21.33 -17.12 29.37
C GLU A 185 -21.51 -16.05 28.31
N SER A 186 -22.18 -16.41 27.22
CA SER A 186 -22.58 -15.49 26.17
C SER A 186 -24.07 -15.63 25.88
N GLU A 187 -24.68 -14.52 25.49
CA GLU A 187 -26.08 -14.45 25.14
C GLU A 187 -26.20 -14.17 23.65
N ILE A 188 -26.88 -15.07 22.93
CA ILE A 188 -27.16 -14.93 21.51
C ILE A 188 -28.61 -14.47 21.38
N PHE A 189 -28.80 -13.34 20.71
CA PHE A 189 -30.12 -12.72 20.60
C PHE A 189 -30.89 -13.24 19.40
N ASP A 190 -32.19 -13.43 19.57
CA ASP A 190 -33.10 -13.71 18.47
C ASP A 190 -33.51 -12.43 17.69
N GLU A 191 -34.24 -12.57 16.58
CA GLU A 191 -34.61 -11.44 15.73
C GLU A 191 -35.45 -10.38 16.46
N TYR A 192 -36.26 -10.77 17.45
CA TYR A 192 -37.07 -9.82 18.23
C TYR A 192 -36.22 -9.08 19.26
N GLU A 193 -35.31 -9.78 19.92
CA GLU A 193 -34.37 -9.18 20.89
C GLU A 193 -33.38 -8.22 20.19
N ILE A 194 -32.94 -8.56 18.98
CA ILE A 194 -32.09 -7.69 18.16
C ILE A 194 -32.78 -6.34 17.91
N ASP A 195 -34.05 -6.35 17.49
CA ASP A 195 -34.78 -5.11 17.20
C ASP A 195 -34.96 -4.24 18.47
N ASP A 196 -35.17 -4.85 19.64
CA ASP A 196 -35.32 -4.15 20.92
C ASP A 196 -33.99 -3.51 21.38
N ILE A 197 -32.88 -4.26 21.25
CA ILE A 197 -31.53 -3.76 21.55
C ILE A 197 -31.15 -2.63 20.59
N LEU A 198 -31.39 -2.78 19.29
CA LEU A 198 -31.13 -1.73 18.32
C LEU A 198 -31.96 -0.48 18.61
N SER A 199 -33.24 -0.64 18.95
CA SER A 199 -34.09 0.50 19.31
C SER A 199 -33.53 1.23 20.54
N THR A 200 -33.08 0.48 21.56
CA THR A 200 -32.45 1.06 22.75
C THR A 200 -31.18 1.86 22.41
N ILE A 201 -30.30 1.31 21.56
CA ILE A 201 -29.07 1.98 21.13
C ILE A 201 -29.40 3.28 20.38
N PHE A 202 -30.33 3.22 19.42
CA PHE A 202 -30.67 4.37 18.58
C PHE A 202 -31.45 5.44 19.36
N ASP A 203 -32.27 5.05 20.34
CA ASP A 203 -32.96 5.98 21.23
C ASP A 203 -31.98 6.74 22.13
N GLU A 204 -30.94 6.08 22.64
CA GLU A 204 -29.89 6.74 23.43
C GLU A 204 -29.17 7.80 22.58
N VAL A 205 -28.89 7.52 21.31
CA VAL A 205 -28.25 8.47 20.39
C VAL A 205 -29.19 9.63 20.03
N LEU A 206 -30.49 9.38 19.86
CA LEU A 206 -31.48 10.41 19.52
C LEU A 206 -31.87 11.32 20.69
N TYR A 207 -32.07 10.73 21.86
CA TYR A 207 -32.74 11.37 23.00
C TYR A 207 -31.86 11.43 24.25
N GLY A 208 -30.85 10.57 24.35
CA GLY A 208 -29.93 10.46 25.50
C GLY A 208 -28.81 11.50 25.52
N GLY A 209 -28.91 12.55 24.69
CA GLY A 209 -27.88 13.58 24.51
C GLY A 209 -27.12 13.96 25.79
N PHE A 210 -25.78 13.88 25.68
CA PHE A 210 -24.79 14.28 26.67
C PHE A 210 -25.01 15.69 27.27
#